data_AF-A0AAV4RMK9-F1
#
_entry.id   AF-A0AAV4RMK9-F1
#
_cell.length_a   1.000
_cell.length_b   1.000
_cell.length_c   1.000
_cell.angle_alpha   90.00
_cell.angle_beta   90.00
_cell.angle_gamma   90.00
#
_symmetry.space_group_name_H-M   'P 1'
#
loop_
_entity.id
_entity.type
_entity.pdbx_description
1 polymer ?
#
loop_
_entity_poly.entity_id
_entity_poly.type
_entity_poly.pdbx_seq_one_letter_code
_entity_poly.pdbx_strand_id
1 'polypeptide(L)'
;MKKKKNKRNKHRARFFHLIAPEAHQILIDWRRYPILVSNMQHFWFCGAICLILAAGIYAAEEKQPTCGKTEKALALFELAEDLFFKAKQLYPTCDNEVTPEERLLKTKSDNYLKFTRKFITEIKGNSSKKPADPNIQYDTLFTNPDVVPLNAESIAVGQRPKDCSDVLATKYTKTGVYTIYPKSQQSKNESLNVYCDMDTDGGGWTVIQRRGLYREKQLFTKGWSFYKKGFGNIATEFWFSNDNIYALTNQAPCEIRFDLEDHKGEHRIAVYKTFRIDDEAGNYTIHISDYSGDAGDGMKFHDGQRFATEDRDRFNGATYLQGAWWINEWAYVHLNGRYIPGVDSPKSIHWYLWHKNVGLRGVEMKIRQVPS
;
A
#
# COMPACT_ATOMS: atom_id res chain seq x y z
N MET A 1 -40.36 5.89 21.81
CA MET A 1 -39.11 5.13 22.07
C MET A 1 -39.21 3.59 22.07
N LYS A 2 -40.39 2.95 22.20
CA LYS A 2 -40.49 1.47 22.27
C LYS A 2 -40.42 0.72 20.92
N LYS A 3 -40.77 1.33 19.78
CA LYS A 3 -40.70 0.67 18.45
C LYS A 3 -39.28 0.48 17.87
N LYS A 4 -38.29 1.32 18.26
CA LYS A 4 -36.88 1.18 17.80
C LYS A 4 -36.10 0.07 18.53
N LYS A 5 -36.44 -0.26 19.79
CA LYS A 5 -35.84 -1.39 20.54
C LYS A 5 -36.22 -2.75 19.90
N ASN A 6 -37.43 -2.86 19.35
CA ASN A 6 -37.93 -4.13 18.81
C ASN A 6 -37.30 -4.49 17.43
N LYS A 7 -36.99 -3.50 16.58
CA LYS A 7 -36.18 -3.74 15.36
C LYS A 7 -34.71 -4.06 15.67
N ARG A 8 -34.16 -3.48 16.75
CA ARG A 8 -32.77 -3.69 17.23
C ARG A 8 -32.54 -5.12 17.74
N ASN A 9 -33.55 -5.73 18.37
CA ASN A 9 -33.49 -7.14 18.80
C ASN A 9 -33.78 -8.13 17.67
N LYS A 10 -34.60 -7.77 16.67
CA LYS A 10 -34.93 -8.66 15.54
C LYS A 10 -33.77 -8.85 14.55
N HIS A 11 -32.94 -7.83 14.33
CA HIS A 11 -31.70 -7.96 13.54
C HIS A 11 -30.57 -8.65 14.31
N ARG A 12 -30.41 -8.36 15.62
CA ARG A 12 -29.50 -9.11 16.50
C ARG A 12 -29.84 -10.60 16.55
N ALA A 13 -31.12 -10.95 16.71
CA ALA A 13 -31.56 -12.35 16.77
C ALA A 13 -31.37 -13.08 15.43
N ARG A 14 -31.62 -12.43 14.28
CA ARG A 14 -31.36 -13.04 12.96
C ARG A 14 -29.88 -13.22 12.66
N PHE A 15 -29.00 -12.32 13.11
CA PHE A 15 -27.55 -12.40 12.89
C PHE A 15 -26.89 -13.46 13.80
N PHE A 16 -27.31 -13.54 15.07
CA PHE A 16 -26.91 -14.64 15.95
C PHE A 16 -27.42 -16.01 15.45
N HIS A 17 -28.60 -16.08 14.83
CA HIS A 17 -29.10 -17.35 14.28
C HIS A 17 -28.32 -17.86 13.05
N LEU A 18 -27.63 -16.97 12.32
CA LEU A 18 -26.82 -17.31 11.15
C LEU A 18 -25.40 -17.74 11.53
N ILE A 19 -24.82 -17.17 12.59
CA ILE A 19 -23.42 -17.40 13.00
C ILE A 19 -23.32 -18.42 14.14
N ALA A 20 -24.30 -18.50 15.04
CA ALA A 20 -24.23 -19.38 16.21
C ALA A 20 -24.15 -20.88 15.87
N PRO A 21 -24.84 -21.43 14.86
CA PRO A 21 -24.72 -22.85 14.54
C PRO A 21 -23.31 -23.21 14.05
N GLU A 22 -22.72 -22.36 13.21
CA GLU A 22 -21.41 -22.59 12.59
C GLU A 22 -20.26 -22.32 13.57
N ALA A 23 -20.34 -21.25 14.36
CA ALA A 23 -19.37 -20.96 15.42
C ALA A 23 -19.44 -21.96 16.58
N HIS A 24 -20.62 -22.50 16.88
CA HIS A 24 -20.79 -23.55 17.89
C HIS A 24 -20.32 -24.91 17.38
N GLN A 25 -20.54 -25.23 16.10
CA GLN A 25 -19.99 -26.43 15.47
C GLN A 25 -18.45 -26.38 15.42
N ILE A 26 -17.86 -25.20 15.16
CA ILE A 26 -16.40 -24.98 15.24
C ILE A 26 -15.85 -25.25 16.65
N LEU A 27 -16.57 -24.84 17.70
CA LEU A 27 -16.20 -25.10 19.10
C LEU A 27 -16.40 -26.56 19.53
N ILE A 28 -17.42 -27.24 18.99
CA ILE A 28 -17.67 -28.67 19.23
C ILE A 28 -16.66 -29.55 18.49
N ASP A 29 -16.34 -29.22 17.24
CA ASP A 29 -15.32 -29.92 16.43
C ASP A 29 -13.91 -29.73 17.03
N TRP A 30 -13.64 -28.56 17.63
CA TRP A 30 -12.42 -28.25 18.41
C TRP A 30 -12.19 -29.17 19.62
N ARG A 31 -13.27 -29.66 20.25
CA ARG A 31 -13.19 -30.59 21.39
C ARG A 31 -13.05 -32.06 20.99
N ARG A 32 -13.31 -32.41 19.73
CA ARG A 32 -13.48 -33.81 19.29
C ARG A 32 -12.24 -34.46 18.69
N TYR A 33 -11.19 -33.71 18.35
CA TYR A 33 -9.97 -34.26 17.73
C TYR A 33 -8.68 -33.70 18.35
N PRO A 34 -8.14 -34.33 19.42
CA PRO A 34 -6.85 -33.97 20.00
C PRO A 34 -5.64 -34.57 19.26
N ILE A 35 -5.84 -35.33 18.18
CA ILE A 35 -4.79 -36.19 17.62
C ILE A 35 -4.67 -35.96 16.11
N LEU A 36 -3.70 -35.10 15.76
CA LEU A 36 -2.84 -35.08 14.56
C LEU A 36 -2.30 -33.65 14.34
N VAL A 37 -1.78 -33.03 15.41
CA VAL A 37 -1.05 -31.77 15.30
C VAL A 37 0.42 -32.08 15.57
N SER A 38 1.15 -32.47 14.52
CA SER A 38 2.61 -32.49 14.55
C SER A 38 3.22 -31.08 14.44
N ASN A 39 2.41 -30.02 14.52
CA ASN A 39 2.91 -28.65 14.41
C ASN A 39 2.11 -27.69 15.29
N MET A 40 2.48 -27.62 16.58
CA MET A 40 1.96 -26.64 17.55
C MET A 40 1.97 -25.19 17.02
N GLN A 41 2.86 -24.86 16.08
CA GLN A 41 2.96 -23.52 15.48
C GLN A 41 1.70 -23.09 14.70
N HIS A 42 0.97 -24.02 14.09
CA HIS A 42 -0.24 -23.71 13.31
C HIS A 42 -1.43 -23.31 14.20
N PHE A 43 -1.51 -23.88 15.40
CA PHE A 43 -2.59 -23.65 16.36
C PHE A 43 -2.54 -22.23 16.95
N TRP A 44 -1.34 -21.75 17.27
CA TRP A 44 -1.13 -20.39 17.77
C TRP A 44 -1.37 -19.33 16.68
N PHE A 45 -1.01 -19.62 15.44
CA PHE A 45 -1.16 -18.68 14.31
C PHE A 45 -2.63 -18.43 13.96
N CYS A 46 -3.41 -19.51 13.80
CA CYS A 46 -4.85 -19.38 13.53
C CYS A 46 -5.62 -18.78 14.72
N GLY A 47 -5.26 -19.14 15.96
CA GLY A 47 -5.84 -18.54 17.16
C GLY A 47 -5.57 -17.03 17.27
N ALA A 48 -4.33 -16.62 16.98
CA ALA A 48 -3.94 -15.21 16.97
C ALA A 48 -4.68 -14.41 15.88
N ILE A 49 -4.81 -14.95 14.66
CA ILE A 49 -5.56 -14.30 13.57
C ILE A 49 -7.04 -14.15 13.96
N CYS A 50 -7.67 -15.18 14.50
CA CYS A 50 -9.06 -15.10 14.94
C CYS A 50 -9.27 -14.05 16.03
N LEU A 51 -8.34 -13.92 16.98
CA LEU A 51 -8.37 -12.89 18.02
C LEU A 51 -8.15 -11.48 17.45
N ILE A 52 -7.23 -11.32 16.50
CA ILE A 52 -6.96 -10.05 15.80
C ILE A 52 -8.19 -9.61 15.00
N LEU A 53 -8.80 -10.52 14.25
CA LEU A 53 -10.02 -10.25 13.49
C LEU A 53 -11.20 -9.94 14.43
N ALA A 54 -11.38 -10.69 15.52
CA ALA A 54 -12.42 -10.42 16.52
C ALA A 54 -12.23 -9.05 17.20
N ALA A 55 -10.99 -8.68 17.53
CA ALA A 55 -10.67 -7.36 18.10
C ALA A 55 -10.91 -6.23 17.10
N GLY A 56 -10.55 -6.42 15.82
CA GLY A 56 -10.83 -5.48 14.73
C GLY A 56 -12.33 -5.29 14.51
N ILE A 57 -13.12 -6.36 14.55
CA ILE A 57 -14.59 -6.33 14.45
C ILE A 57 -15.18 -5.55 15.63
N TYR A 58 -14.75 -5.84 16.85
CA TYR A 58 -15.21 -5.15 18.04
C TYR A 58 -14.92 -3.64 17.99
N ALA A 59 -13.73 -3.27 17.49
CA ALA A 59 -13.35 -1.86 17.30
C ALA A 59 -14.14 -1.18 16.16
N ALA A 60 -14.53 -1.91 15.11
CA ALA A 60 -15.26 -1.39 13.95
C ALA A 60 -16.78 -1.22 14.18
N GLU A 61 -17.37 -1.91 15.18
CA GLU A 61 -18.81 -1.79 15.51
C GLU A 61 -19.18 -0.54 16.33
N GLU A 62 -18.21 0.28 16.74
CA GLU A 62 -18.47 1.51 17.48
C GLU A 62 -19.15 2.54 16.56
N LYS A 63 -20.22 3.19 17.02
CA LYS A 63 -21.01 4.10 16.17
C LYS A 63 -20.26 5.40 15.79
N GLN A 64 -19.22 5.76 16.55
CA GLN A 64 -18.30 6.88 16.34
C GLN A 64 -16.94 6.57 16.99
N PRO A 65 -16.09 5.71 16.38
CA PRO A 65 -14.75 5.45 16.89
C PRO A 65 -13.91 6.73 16.75
N THR A 66 -13.08 7.01 17.76
CA THR A 66 -12.07 8.07 17.69
C THR A 66 -11.04 7.72 16.60
N CYS A 67 -10.36 8.73 16.01
CA CYS A 67 -9.37 8.51 14.95
C CYS A 67 -8.36 7.40 15.31
N GLY A 68 -7.79 7.46 16.52
CA GLY A 68 -6.85 6.44 17.00
C GLY A 68 -7.43 5.03 17.20
N LYS A 69 -8.76 4.87 17.35
CA LYS A 69 -9.41 3.53 17.37
C LYS A 69 -9.62 2.99 15.96
N THR A 70 -9.94 3.85 15.00
CA THR A 70 -10.04 3.49 13.58
C THR A 70 -8.68 3.10 13.00
N GLU A 71 -7.63 3.86 13.30
CA GLU A 71 -6.26 3.52 12.90
C GLU A 71 -5.80 2.18 13.49
N LYS A 72 -6.13 1.89 14.76
CA LYS A 72 -5.87 0.58 15.38
C LYS A 72 -6.60 -0.55 14.68
N ALA A 73 -7.87 -0.37 14.33
CA ALA A 73 -8.64 -1.39 13.61
C ALA A 73 -8.07 -1.65 12.20
N LEU A 74 -7.71 -0.59 11.47
CA LEU A 74 -7.08 -0.71 10.15
C LEU A 74 -5.73 -1.44 10.24
N ALA A 75 -4.88 -1.07 11.19
CA ALA A 75 -3.61 -1.74 11.42
C ALA A 75 -3.79 -3.24 11.75
N LEU A 76 -4.83 -3.61 12.50
CA LEU A 76 -5.16 -5.02 12.78
C LEU A 76 -5.59 -5.78 11.52
N PHE A 77 -6.38 -5.16 10.64
CA PHE A 77 -6.78 -5.79 9.37
C PHE A 77 -5.61 -5.92 8.39
N GLU A 78 -4.72 -4.93 8.33
CA GLU A 78 -3.51 -5.01 7.50
C GLU A 78 -2.50 -6.01 8.06
N LEU A 79 -2.35 -6.11 9.38
CA LEU A 79 -1.58 -7.18 10.02
C LEU A 79 -2.16 -8.55 9.67
N ALA A 80 -3.48 -8.69 9.67
CA ALA A 80 -4.11 -9.93 9.21
C ALA A 80 -3.78 -10.21 7.73
N GLU A 81 -3.84 -9.22 6.84
CA GLU A 81 -3.42 -9.36 5.43
C GLU A 81 -1.95 -9.78 5.29
N ASP A 82 -1.03 -9.17 6.06
CA ASP A 82 0.39 -9.52 6.08
C ASP A 82 0.62 -10.96 6.59
N LEU A 83 -0.06 -11.35 7.67
CA LEU A 83 0.01 -12.71 8.21
C LEU A 83 -0.52 -13.74 7.19
N PHE A 84 -1.61 -13.44 6.48
CA PHE A 84 -2.10 -14.30 5.40
C PHE A 84 -1.11 -14.39 4.25
N PHE A 85 -0.47 -13.28 3.90
CA PHE A 85 0.52 -13.24 2.83
C PHE A 85 1.76 -14.06 3.19
N LYS A 86 2.31 -13.88 4.40
CA LYS A 86 3.43 -14.67 4.94
C LYS A 86 3.08 -16.15 5.04
N ALA A 87 1.88 -16.49 5.50
CA ALA A 87 1.41 -17.87 5.52
C ALA A 87 1.41 -18.50 4.12
N LYS A 88 0.98 -17.77 3.08
CA LYS A 88 1.00 -18.26 1.70
C LYS A 88 2.42 -18.49 1.15
N GLN A 89 3.40 -17.69 1.57
CA GLN A 89 4.79 -17.88 1.17
C GLN A 89 5.43 -19.09 1.87
N LEU A 90 5.17 -19.25 3.17
CA LEU A 90 5.71 -20.34 3.98
C LEU A 90 5.04 -21.68 3.64
N TYR A 91 3.78 -21.65 3.22
CA TYR A 91 2.96 -22.84 2.92
C TYR A 91 2.31 -22.69 1.53
N PRO A 92 3.00 -23.09 0.45
CA PRO A 92 2.46 -23.06 -0.90
C PRO A 92 1.19 -23.92 -1.03
N THR A 93 0.37 -23.65 -2.05
CA THR A 93 -0.87 -24.40 -2.30
C THR A 93 -0.57 -25.88 -2.60
N CYS A 94 -1.30 -26.78 -1.95
CA CYS A 94 -1.23 -28.21 -2.26
C CYS A 94 -1.89 -28.48 -3.63
N ASP A 95 -1.07 -28.66 -4.67
CA ASP A 95 -1.53 -28.92 -6.05
C ASP A 95 -1.47 -30.41 -6.45
N ASN A 96 -1.01 -31.29 -5.56
CA ASN A 96 -0.94 -32.75 -5.79
C ASN A 96 -2.26 -33.46 -5.50
N GLU A 97 -2.39 -34.73 -5.94
CA GLU A 97 -3.56 -35.58 -5.69
C GLU A 97 -3.90 -35.65 -4.20
N VAL A 98 -4.96 -34.93 -3.84
CA VAL A 98 -5.43 -34.74 -2.48
C VAL A 98 -6.39 -35.89 -2.14
N THR A 99 -6.15 -36.59 -1.02
CA THR A 99 -7.09 -37.60 -0.52
C THR A 99 -8.49 -36.98 -0.30
N PRO A 100 -9.59 -37.76 -0.30
CA PRO A 100 -10.94 -37.20 -0.12
C PRO A 100 -11.10 -36.36 1.15
N GLU A 101 -10.39 -36.71 2.24
CA GLU A 101 -10.39 -35.97 3.51
C GLU A 101 -9.62 -34.65 3.42
N GLU A 102 -8.44 -34.65 2.81
CA GLU A 102 -7.66 -33.43 2.59
C GLU A 102 -8.37 -32.47 1.60
N ARG A 103 -9.19 -32.99 0.68
CA ARG A 103 -10.00 -32.18 -0.27
C ARG A 103 -11.10 -31.41 0.48
N LEU A 104 -11.70 -32.05 1.49
CA LEU A 104 -12.66 -31.39 2.38
C LEU A 104 -11.98 -30.31 3.22
N LEU A 105 -10.78 -30.56 3.73
CA LEU A 105 -10.02 -29.58 4.51
C LEU A 105 -9.56 -28.37 3.66
N LYS A 106 -9.13 -28.62 2.42
CA LYS A 106 -8.82 -27.58 1.42
C LYS A 106 -10.05 -26.72 1.12
N THR A 107 -11.19 -27.35 0.85
CA THR A 107 -12.46 -26.64 0.60
C THR A 107 -12.89 -25.78 1.78
N LYS A 108 -12.76 -26.28 3.02
CA LYS A 108 -13.03 -25.49 4.23
C LYS A 108 -12.09 -24.28 4.35
N SER A 109 -10.79 -24.49 4.12
CA SER A 109 -9.78 -23.44 4.16
C SER A 109 -10.01 -22.36 3.09
N ASP A 110 -10.36 -22.76 1.87
CA ASP A 110 -10.71 -21.85 0.78
C ASP A 110 -11.95 -21.01 1.10
N ASN A 111 -12.95 -21.61 1.75
CA ASN A 111 -14.13 -20.88 2.23
C ASN A 111 -13.77 -19.86 3.30
N TYR A 112 -12.88 -20.18 4.25
CA TYR A 112 -12.39 -19.22 5.24
C TYR A 112 -11.63 -18.07 4.58
N LEU A 113 -10.74 -18.35 3.63
CA LEU A 113 -10.00 -17.32 2.89
C LEU A 113 -10.94 -16.44 2.05
N LYS A 114 -11.92 -17.04 1.38
CA LYS A 114 -12.94 -16.33 0.60
C LYS A 114 -13.80 -15.43 1.48
N PHE A 115 -14.25 -15.94 2.63
CA PHE A 115 -15.00 -15.17 3.61
C PHE A 115 -14.19 -14.01 4.16
N THR A 116 -12.93 -14.27 4.55
CA THR A 116 -12.04 -13.25 5.13
C THR A 116 -11.74 -12.14 4.13
N ARG A 117 -11.44 -12.48 2.86
CA ARG A 117 -11.28 -11.50 1.77
C ARG A 117 -12.55 -10.67 1.58
N LYS A 118 -13.71 -11.32 1.49
CA LYS A 118 -15.00 -10.63 1.33
C LYS A 118 -15.26 -9.67 2.49
N PHE A 119 -14.98 -10.10 3.71
CA PHE A 119 -15.16 -9.31 4.92
C PHE A 119 -14.24 -8.09 4.97
N ILE A 120 -12.96 -8.26 4.63
CA ILE A 120 -12.00 -7.15 4.52
C ILE A 120 -12.48 -6.14 3.46
N THR A 121 -12.95 -6.61 2.31
CA THR A 121 -13.53 -5.75 1.26
C THR A 121 -14.76 -4.98 1.75
N GLU A 122 -15.66 -5.62 2.50
CA GLU A 122 -16.84 -4.97 3.07
C GLU A 122 -16.48 -3.90 4.11
N ILE A 123 -15.45 -4.14 4.94
CA ILE A 123 -14.96 -3.15 5.91
C ILE A 123 -14.31 -1.97 5.20
N LYS A 124 -13.41 -2.22 4.25
CA LYS A 124 -12.77 -1.17 3.43
C LYS A 124 -13.85 -0.33 2.75
N GLY A 125 -14.83 -0.96 2.10
CA GLY A 125 -15.95 -0.28 1.44
C GLY A 125 -16.92 0.46 2.37
N ASN A 126 -17.04 0.07 3.64
CA ASN A 126 -17.83 0.80 4.63
C ASN A 126 -17.07 1.99 5.23
N SER A 127 -15.74 1.92 5.32
CA SER A 127 -14.89 3.04 5.73
C SER A 127 -15.00 4.22 4.74
N SER A 128 -14.97 3.94 3.43
CA SER A 128 -15.12 4.95 2.37
C SER A 128 -16.50 5.64 2.37
N LYS A 129 -17.53 5.02 2.98
CA LYS A 129 -18.90 5.55 3.09
C LYS A 129 -19.15 6.40 4.34
N LYS A 130 -18.21 6.46 5.29
CA LYS A 130 -18.34 7.36 6.45
C LYS A 130 -18.17 8.81 5.95
N PRO A 131 -19.05 9.75 6.35
CA PRO A 131 -18.88 11.15 5.99
C PRO A 131 -17.52 11.64 6.50
N ALA A 132 -16.79 12.40 5.67
CA ALA A 132 -15.58 13.10 6.11
C ALA A 132 -15.90 13.93 7.36
N ASP A 133 -14.95 13.99 8.29
CA ASP A 133 -14.99 15.01 9.33
C ASP A 133 -14.91 16.38 8.65
N PRO A 134 -15.94 17.25 8.78
CA PRO A 134 -15.96 18.54 8.13
C PRO A 134 -14.85 19.48 8.65
N ASN A 135 -14.22 19.17 9.78
CA ASN A 135 -13.12 19.95 10.34
C ASN A 135 -11.73 19.49 9.86
N ILE A 136 -11.65 18.39 9.11
CA ILE A 136 -10.39 17.90 8.53
C ILE A 136 -10.42 18.21 7.04
N GLN A 137 -9.56 19.14 6.62
CA GLN A 137 -9.30 19.38 5.20
C GLN A 137 -8.37 18.27 4.68
N TYR A 138 -8.98 17.15 4.26
CA TYR A 138 -8.28 16.10 3.52
C TYR A 138 -7.62 16.71 2.28
N ASP A 139 -6.48 16.15 1.88
CA ASP A 139 -5.73 16.66 0.74
C ASP A 139 -6.57 16.42 -0.54
N THR A 140 -7.18 17.51 -1.02
CA THR A 140 -7.83 17.59 -2.35
C THR A 140 -6.86 18.12 -3.40
N LEU A 141 -5.68 18.59 -2.98
CA LEU A 141 -4.65 19.22 -3.82
C LEU A 141 -4.06 18.28 -4.88
N PHE A 142 -4.31 16.97 -4.80
CA PHE A 142 -3.89 15.98 -5.79
C PHE A 142 -5.04 15.24 -6.49
N THR A 143 -6.31 15.54 -6.14
CA THR A 143 -7.51 15.23 -6.95
C THR A 143 -8.72 15.98 -6.38
N ASN A 144 -9.39 16.79 -7.20
CA ASN A 144 -10.77 17.19 -6.92
C ASN A 144 -11.68 15.95 -7.17
N PRO A 145 -12.52 15.50 -6.22
CA PRO A 145 -13.16 14.16 -6.28
C PRO A 145 -14.35 14.00 -7.23
N ASP A 146 -14.75 15.02 -7.99
CA ASP A 146 -16.01 14.91 -8.73
C ASP A 146 -15.90 14.18 -10.09
N VAL A 147 -14.73 14.08 -10.73
CA VAL A 147 -14.60 13.32 -12.00
C VAL A 147 -13.14 12.90 -12.26
N VAL A 148 -12.66 11.84 -11.62
CA VAL A 148 -11.60 11.03 -12.26
C VAL A 148 -12.17 9.64 -12.42
N PRO A 149 -12.49 9.21 -13.65
CA PRO A 149 -12.88 7.83 -13.86
C PRO A 149 -11.73 6.95 -13.39
N LEU A 150 -12.02 5.95 -12.55
CA LEU A 150 -11.12 4.82 -12.31
C LEU A 150 -10.77 4.08 -13.61
N ASN A 151 -11.50 4.41 -14.68
CA ASN A 151 -11.26 4.02 -16.05
C ASN A 151 -10.13 4.91 -16.57
N ALA A 152 -8.91 4.36 -16.63
CA ALA A 152 -7.79 5.04 -17.26
C ALA A 152 -8.20 5.55 -18.66
N GLU A 153 -7.84 6.79 -18.98
CA GLU A 153 -8.08 7.30 -20.35
C GLU A 153 -7.24 6.46 -21.32
N SER A 154 -7.91 5.80 -22.27
CA SER A 154 -7.23 5.09 -23.35
C SER A 154 -6.95 6.08 -24.49
N ILE A 155 -5.67 6.25 -24.79
CA ILE A 155 -5.21 7.02 -25.95
C ILE A 155 -5.74 6.39 -27.24
N ALA A 156 -5.86 7.19 -28.30
CA ALA A 156 -6.32 6.76 -29.63
C ALA A 156 -5.72 5.41 -30.08
N VAL A 157 -6.56 4.59 -30.73
CA VAL A 157 -6.22 3.23 -31.16
C VAL A 157 -4.92 3.21 -31.97
N GLY A 158 -3.95 2.43 -31.52
CA GLY A 158 -2.64 2.28 -32.18
C GLY A 158 -1.49 3.06 -31.53
N GLN A 159 -1.79 4.03 -30.65
CA GLN A 159 -0.75 4.69 -29.85
C GLN A 159 -0.49 3.90 -28.56
N ARG A 160 0.77 3.53 -28.35
CA ARG A 160 1.25 2.78 -27.17
C ARG A 160 2.28 3.62 -26.40
N PRO A 161 1.84 4.66 -25.68
CA PRO A 161 2.76 5.52 -24.92
C PRO A 161 3.53 4.69 -23.91
N LYS A 162 4.84 4.91 -23.77
CA LYS A 162 5.67 4.12 -22.84
C LYS A 162 5.57 4.61 -21.39
N ASP A 163 5.21 5.87 -21.21
CA ASP A 163 5.13 6.60 -19.95
C ASP A 163 4.33 7.90 -20.15
N CYS A 164 4.16 8.69 -19.08
CA CYS A 164 3.40 9.94 -19.11
C CYS A 164 4.00 11.05 -20.00
N SER A 165 5.29 11.01 -20.31
CA SER A 165 5.89 12.00 -21.23
C SER A 165 5.46 11.73 -22.67
N ASP A 166 5.36 10.46 -23.08
CA ASP A 166 4.74 10.07 -24.35
C ASP A 166 3.25 10.42 -24.38
N VAL A 167 2.52 10.21 -23.26
CA VAL A 167 1.10 10.62 -23.17
C VAL A 167 0.97 12.12 -23.42
N LEU A 168 1.80 12.95 -22.78
CA LEU A 168 1.77 14.40 -22.99
C LEU A 168 2.09 14.77 -24.45
N ALA A 169 3.04 14.07 -25.08
CA ALA A 169 3.38 14.28 -26.49
C ALA A 169 2.20 13.99 -27.44
N THR A 170 1.29 13.08 -27.06
CA THR A 170 0.03 12.81 -27.79
C THR A 170 -1.07 13.86 -27.58
N LYS A 171 -0.76 14.99 -26.93
CA LYS A 171 -1.66 16.14 -26.65
C LYS A 171 -2.74 15.87 -25.60
N TYR A 172 -2.59 14.82 -24.81
CA TYR A 172 -3.37 14.61 -23.59
C TYR A 172 -2.68 15.35 -22.44
N THR A 173 -3.23 16.49 -22.06
CA THR A 173 -2.60 17.44 -21.13
C THR A 173 -3.28 17.51 -19.77
N LYS A 174 -4.27 16.64 -19.49
CA LYS A 174 -4.97 16.64 -18.20
C LYS A 174 -4.25 15.71 -17.25
N THR A 175 -4.01 16.18 -16.03
CA THR A 175 -3.55 15.32 -14.93
C THR A 175 -4.61 14.25 -14.63
N GLY A 176 -4.19 12.99 -14.48
CA GLY A 176 -5.12 11.88 -14.29
C GLY A 176 -4.52 10.50 -14.50
N VAL A 177 -5.38 9.49 -14.54
CA VAL A 177 -4.97 8.10 -14.73
C VAL A 177 -4.96 7.73 -16.21
N TYR A 178 -3.83 7.21 -16.69
CA TYR A 178 -3.62 6.81 -18.08
C TYR A 178 -3.10 5.37 -18.19
N THR A 179 -3.37 4.75 -19.34
CA THR A 179 -2.79 3.44 -19.68
C THR A 179 -1.49 3.63 -20.48
N ILE A 180 -0.40 3.03 -20.02
CA ILE A 180 0.90 3.03 -20.69
C ILE A 180 1.39 1.61 -21.01
N TYR A 181 2.40 1.52 -21.87
CA TYR A 181 2.98 0.28 -22.40
C TYR A 181 4.52 0.35 -22.37
N PRO A 182 5.15 0.16 -21.20
CA PRO A 182 6.61 0.23 -21.07
C PRO A 182 7.32 -0.82 -21.93
N LYS A 183 8.45 -0.45 -22.52
CA LYS A 183 9.28 -1.31 -23.39
C LYS A 183 10.27 -2.13 -22.55
N SER A 184 9.78 -3.00 -21.67
CA SER A 184 10.63 -3.90 -20.88
C SER A 184 10.29 -5.35 -21.16
N GLN A 185 11.31 -6.22 -21.25
CA GLN A 185 11.08 -7.67 -21.30
C GLN A 185 10.33 -8.18 -20.06
N GLN A 186 10.49 -7.50 -18.92
CA GLN A 186 9.84 -7.87 -17.66
C GLN A 186 8.39 -7.41 -17.58
N SER A 187 8.00 -6.33 -18.29
CA SER A 187 6.59 -5.94 -18.39
C SER A 187 5.78 -6.89 -19.27
N LYS A 188 6.41 -7.87 -19.96
CA LYS A 188 5.74 -8.86 -20.84
C LYS A 188 4.75 -8.25 -21.85
N ASN A 189 4.98 -7.00 -22.26
CA ASN A 189 4.06 -6.19 -23.07
C ASN A 189 2.68 -5.94 -22.45
N GLU A 190 2.54 -6.13 -21.14
CA GLU A 190 1.35 -5.80 -20.37
C GLU A 190 1.19 -4.27 -20.25
N SER A 191 -0.06 -3.83 -20.28
CA SER A 191 -0.41 -2.43 -20.05
C SER A 191 -0.40 -2.11 -18.56
N LEU A 192 0.08 -0.93 -18.19
CA LEU A 192 0.06 -0.44 -16.81
C LEU A 192 -0.82 0.80 -16.72
N ASN A 193 -1.63 0.88 -15.66
CA ASN A 193 -2.29 2.12 -15.29
C ASN A 193 -1.33 2.95 -14.42
N VAL A 194 -1.15 4.22 -14.77
CA VAL A 194 -0.29 5.17 -14.05
C VAL A 194 -1.03 6.47 -13.80
N TYR A 195 -0.66 7.17 -12.73
CA TYR A 195 -1.10 8.55 -12.53
C TYR A 195 -0.09 9.48 -13.20
N CYS A 196 -0.55 10.26 -14.18
CA CYS A 196 0.23 11.25 -14.87
C CYS A 196 -0.05 12.64 -14.32
N ASP A 197 1.02 13.31 -13.87
CA ASP A 197 1.01 14.73 -13.57
C ASP A 197 1.44 15.50 -14.83
N MET A 198 0.49 16.23 -15.41
CA MET A 198 0.64 16.98 -16.64
C MET A 198 0.82 18.48 -16.41
N ASP A 199 0.82 18.92 -15.15
CA ASP A 199 0.81 20.34 -14.78
C ASP A 199 2.18 20.79 -14.25
N THR A 200 2.84 19.96 -13.44
CA THR A 200 4.08 20.32 -12.76
C THR A 200 5.26 20.40 -13.71
N ASP A 201 5.98 21.54 -13.72
CA ASP A 201 7.23 21.72 -14.48
C ASP A 201 7.12 21.29 -15.96
N GLY A 202 6.03 21.70 -16.63
CA GLY A 202 5.76 21.34 -18.02
C GLY A 202 5.14 19.95 -18.23
N GLY A 203 4.88 19.20 -17.15
CA GLY A 203 4.11 17.95 -17.17
C GLY A 203 4.89 16.72 -17.64
N GLY A 204 4.14 15.65 -17.91
CA GLY A 204 4.69 14.38 -18.41
C GLY A 204 5.29 13.51 -17.32
N TRP A 205 4.97 13.78 -16.06
CA TRP A 205 5.49 13.05 -14.92
C TRP A 205 4.66 11.80 -14.63
N THR A 206 5.33 10.67 -14.46
CA THR A 206 4.72 9.42 -13.99
C THR A 206 4.89 9.33 -12.47
N VAL A 207 3.80 9.40 -11.70
CA VAL A 207 3.86 9.30 -10.25
C VAL A 207 4.09 7.85 -9.84
N ILE A 208 5.11 7.60 -9.01
CA ILE A 208 5.51 6.26 -8.57
C ILE A 208 5.28 6.02 -7.07
N GLN A 209 5.06 7.08 -6.29
CA GLN A 209 4.71 7.02 -4.88
C GLN A 209 3.92 8.27 -4.49
N ARG A 210 2.91 8.12 -3.63
CA ARG A 210 2.20 9.25 -3.01
C ARG A 210 1.84 8.95 -1.56
N ARG A 211 2.04 9.93 -0.68
CA ARG A 211 1.55 9.96 0.72
C ARG A 211 0.88 11.29 1.01
N GLY A 212 -0.12 11.28 1.87
CA GLY A 212 -0.84 12.51 2.21
C GLY A 212 -2.05 12.24 3.10
N LEU A 213 -2.79 13.28 3.45
CA LEU A 213 -3.99 13.23 4.27
C LEU A 213 -5.21 12.78 3.45
N TYR A 214 -5.27 11.48 3.14
CA TYR A 214 -6.40 10.85 2.45
C TYR A 214 -7.35 10.13 3.41
N ARG A 215 -8.59 9.91 2.97
CA ARG A 215 -9.60 9.14 3.74
C ARG A 215 -9.21 7.67 3.90
N GLU A 216 -8.70 7.08 2.82
CA GLU A 216 -8.20 5.72 2.79
C GLU A 216 -6.69 5.76 3.00
N LYS A 217 -6.27 5.49 4.24
CA LYS A 217 -4.85 5.37 4.59
C LYS A 217 -4.30 4.02 4.15
N GLN A 218 -3.05 4.02 3.71
CA GLN A 218 -2.30 2.80 3.41
C GLN A 218 -1.15 2.62 4.39
N LEU A 219 -0.97 1.42 4.93
CA LEU A 219 0.25 1.07 5.66
C LEU A 219 1.39 0.77 4.70
N PHE A 220 2.51 1.47 4.86
CA PHE A 220 3.74 1.25 4.07
C PHE A 220 4.72 0.30 4.75
N THR A 221 4.44 -0.12 5.98
CA THR A 221 5.17 -1.17 6.69
C THR A 221 4.77 -2.54 6.12
N LYS A 222 5.32 -2.89 4.95
CA LYS A 222 5.00 -4.11 4.18
C LYS A 222 6.27 -4.85 3.76
N GLY A 223 6.14 -6.16 3.54
CA GLY A 223 7.23 -7.02 3.08
C GLY A 223 7.61 -6.86 1.60
N TRP A 224 8.68 -7.55 1.20
CA TRP A 224 9.34 -7.48 -0.11
C TRP A 224 8.38 -7.64 -1.29
N SER A 225 7.50 -8.63 -1.20
CA SER A 225 6.55 -8.98 -2.26
C SER A 225 5.56 -7.87 -2.60
N PHE A 226 5.13 -7.09 -1.60
CA PHE A 226 4.20 -5.97 -1.78
C PHE A 226 4.92 -4.81 -2.48
N TYR A 227 6.14 -4.49 -2.05
CA TYR A 227 6.95 -3.47 -2.72
C TYR A 227 7.33 -3.87 -4.14
N LYS A 228 7.63 -5.16 -4.36
CA LYS A 228 7.84 -5.72 -5.71
C LYS A 228 6.63 -5.51 -6.61
N LYS A 229 5.41 -5.83 -6.15
CA LYS A 229 4.18 -5.82 -6.97
C LYS A 229 3.42 -4.49 -6.98
N GLY A 230 3.70 -3.60 -6.04
CA GLY A 230 2.91 -2.40 -5.81
C GLY A 230 1.72 -2.65 -4.88
N PHE A 231 1.23 -1.56 -4.28
CA PHE A 231 0.06 -1.55 -3.41
C PHE A 231 -0.54 -0.15 -3.26
N GLY A 232 -1.76 -0.08 -2.76
CA GLY A 232 -2.49 1.16 -2.55
C GLY A 232 -3.38 1.51 -3.73
N ASN A 233 -3.81 2.77 -3.79
CA ASN A 233 -4.68 3.28 -4.83
C ASN A 233 -3.98 4.44 -5.55
N ILE A 234 -3.84 4.31 -6.87
CA ILE A 234 -3.08 5.26 -7.70
C ILE A 234 -3.66 6.68 -7.67
N ALA A 235 -4.93 6.83 -7.31
CA ALA A 235 -5.60 8.12 -7.13
C ALA A 235 -5.41 8.71 -5.71
N THR A 236 -4.92 7.94 -4.74
CA THR A 236 -4.66 8.39 -3.36
C THR A 236 -3.24 7.98 -2.92
N GLU A 237 -3.07 7.26 -1.80
CA GLU A 237 -1.76 6.75 -1.37
C GLU A 237 -1.42 5.43 -2.04
N PHE A 238 -0.20 5.32 -2.57
CA PHE A 238 0.29 4.09 -3.18
C PHE A 238 1.81 4.03 -3.26
N TRP A 239 2.30 2.81 -3.45
CA TRP A 239 3.63 2.51 -3.98
C TRP A 239 3.44 1.76 -5.30
N PHE A 240 4.05 2.26 -6.39
CA PHE A 240 3.74 1.76 -7.72
C PHE A 240 4.11 0.29 -7.93
N SER A 241 5.38 -0.06 -7.71
CA SER A 241 5.97 -1.41 -7.83
C SER A 241 7.46 -1.26 -8.12
N ASN A 242 8.33 -2.03 -7.45
CA ASN A 242 9.75 -2.02 -7.78
C ASN A 242 10.01 -2.58 -9.18
N ASP A 243 9.30 -3.64 -9.60
CA ASP A 243 9.42 -4.19 -10.96
C ASP A 243 9.06 -3.15 -12.02
N ASN A 244 7.98 -2.39 -11.80
CA ASN A 244 7.55 -1.38 -12.77
C ASN A 244 8.44 -0.13 -12.73
N ILE A 245 8.93 0.30 -11.55
CA ILE A 245 9.89 1.40 -11.45
C ILE A 245 11.19 1.02 -12.18
N TYR A 246 11.68 -0.21 -12.00
CA TYR A 246 12.83 -0.72 -12.74
C TYR A 246 12.58 -0.66 -14.26
N ALA A 247 11.44 -1.20 -14.71
CA ALA A 247 11.09 -1.23 -16.13
C ALA A 247 11.03 0.17 -16.76
N LEU A 248 10.48 1.16 -16.05
CA LEU A 248 10.35 2.54 -16.52
C LEU A 248 11.68 3.31 -16.52
N THR A 249 12.53 3.07 -15.52
CA THR A 249 13.79 3.80 -15.37
C THR A 249 14.95 3.22 -16.19
N ASN A 250 14.83 1.98 -16.66
CA ASN A 250 15.87 1.32 -17.48
C ASN A 250 15.55 1.29 -18.99
N GLN A 251 14.40 1.82 -19.42
CA GLN A 251 14.06 1.93 -20.85
C GLN A 251 14.62 3.21 -21.52
N ALA A 252 14.96 4.25 -20.74
CA ALA A 252 15.61 5.48 -21.18
C ALA A 252 16.17 6.25 -19.96
N PRO A 253 17.10 7.21 -20.13
CA PRO A 253 17.51 8.11 -19.06
C PRO A 253 16.31 8.78 -18.39
N CYS A 254 16.30 8.79 -17.07
CA CYS A 254 15.13 9.17 -16.28
C CYS A 254 15.54 10.11 -15.15
N GLU A 255 14.78 11.18 -14.98
CA GLU A 255 14.88 12.06 -13.82
C GLU A 255 13.79 11.73 -12.80
N ILE A 256 14.06 12.01 -11.53
CA ILE A 256 13.09 11.90 -10.44
C ILE A 256 12.92 13.25 -9.75
N ARG A 257 11.67 13.55 -9.43
CA ARG A 257 11.26 14.71 -8.65
C ARG A 257 10.52 14.26 -7.39
N PHE A 258 10.85 14.92 -6.29
CA PHE A 258 10.19 14.81 -5.00
C PHE A 258 9.50 16.13 -4.70
N ASP A 259 8.18 16.09 -4.53
CA ASP A 259 7.39 17.21 -4.01
C ASP A 259 7.05 16.92 -2.55
N LEU A 260 7.40 17.84 -1.64
CA LEU A 260 7.31 17.64 -0.19
C LEU A 260 6.46 18.75 0.45
N GLU A 261 5.65 18.39 1.44
CA GLU A 261 4.86 19.31 2.27
C GLU A 261 5.05 18.97 3.76
N ASP A 262 5.38 19.97 4.58
CA ASP A 262 5.50 19.78 6.03
C ASP A 262 4.14 19.89 6.76
N HIS A 263 4.15 19.65 8.06
CA HIS A 263 2.95 19.75 8.90
C HIS A 263 2.37 21.17 9.04
N LYS A 264 3.08 22.21 8.58
CA LYS A 264 2.65 23.61 8.59
C LYS A 264 2.21 24.10 7.21
N GLY A 265 2.33 23.27 6.17
CA GLY A 265 1.99 23.61 4.79
C GLY A 265 3.12 24.31 4.02
N GLU A 266 4.35 24.29 4.53
CA GLU A 266 5.52 24.70 3.73
C GLU A 266 5.85 23.61 2.71
N HIS A 267 6.28 24.03 1.51
CA HIS A 267 6.63 23.11 0.43
C HIS A 267 8.12 23.20 0.07
N ARG A 268 8.70 22.05 -0.30
CA ARG A 268 10.06 21.94 -0.83
C ARG A 268 10.12 20.94 -1.96
N ILE A 269 11.13 21.10 -2.80
CA ILE A 269 11.37 20.24 -3.96
C ILE A 269 12.79 19.68 -3.93
N ALA A 270 12.93 18.46 -4.44
CA ALA A 270 14.22 17.87 -4.78
C ALA A 270 14.11 17.18 -6.14
N VAL A 271 15.04 17.48 -7.04
CA VAL A 271 15.09 16.92 -8.38
C VAL A 271 16.47 16.31 -8.60
N TYR A 272 16.52 15.12 -9.18
CA TYR A 272 17.76 14.42 -9.53
C TYR A 272 17.67 14.04 -11.00
N LYS A 273 18.61 14.52 -11.82
CA LYS A 273 18.57 14.30 -13.29
C LYS A 273 18.85 12.85 -13.68
N THR A 274 19.49 12.10 -12.80
CA THR A 274 19.77 10.69 -12.98
C THR A 274 19.06 9.91 -11.90
N PHE A 275 18.15 9.03 -12.29
CA PHE A 275 17.47 8.09 -11.41
C PHE A 275 17.22 6.77 -12.13
N ARG A 276 17.72 5.68 -11.56
CA ARG A 276 17.32 4.33 -11.91
C ARG A 276 17.48 3.40 -10.73
N ILE A 277 16.85 2.24 -10.81
CA ILE A 277 17.10 1.13 -9.90
C ILE A 277 17.57 -0.08 -10.68
N ASP A 278 18.26 -1.00 -10.02
CA ASP A 278 18.56 -2.32 -10.58
C ASP A 278 17.34 -3.25 -10.46
N ASP A 279 17.43 -4.47 -11.01
CA ASP A 279 16.35 -5.45 -10.96
C ASP A 279 16.28 -6.15 -9.59
N GLU A 280 15.40 -7.16 -9.46
CA GLU A 280 15.27 -7.93 -8.21
C GLU A 280 16.57 -8.66 -7.82
N ALA A 281 17.32 -9.17 -8.80
CA ALA A 281 18.60 -9.84 -8.55
C ALA A 281 19.64 -8.84 -8.02
N GLY A 282 19.61 -7.60 -8.53
CA GLY A 282 20.31 -6.44 -8.00
C GLY A 282 19.73 -5.85 -6.71
N ASN A 283 18.71 -6.46 -6.10
CA ASN A 283 18.00 -5.97 -4.91
C ASN A 283 17.41 -4.56 -5.06
N TYR A 284 17.01 -4.18 -6.29
CA TYR A 284 16.52 -2.85 -6.60
C TYR A 284 17.44 -1.72 -6.11
N THR A 285 18.76 -1.92 -6.19
CA THR A 285 19.75 -0.91 -5.76
C THR A 285 19.52 0.40 -6.49
N ILE A 286 19.50 1.52 -5.76
CA ILE A 286 19.26 2.86 -6.33
C ILE A 286 20.54 3.45 -6.90
N HIS A 287 20.40 4.13 -8.02
CA HIS A 287 21.42 4.98 -8.63
C HIS A 287 20.81 6.36 -8.84
N ILE A 288 21.30 7.37 -8.11
CA ILE A 288 20.70 8.70 -8.06
C ILE A 288 21.76 9.81 -7.94
N SER A 289 21.73 10.78 -8.85
CA SER A 289 22.72 11.87 -8.88
C SER A 289 22.16 13.16 -9.49
N ASP A 290 23.01 14.19 -9.54
CA ASP A 290 22.72 15.48 -10.19
C ASP A 290 21.56 16.24 -9.53
N TYR A 291 21.67 16.38 -8.20
CA TYR A 291 20.70 17.08 -7.35
C TYR A 291 20.52 18.55 -7.74
N SER A 292 19.28 19.00 -7.67
CA SER A 292 18.86 20.39 -7.60
C SER A 292 17.58 20.52 -6.77
N GLY A 293 17.29 21.73 -6.28
CA GLY A 293 16.11 22.01 -5.46
C GLY A 293 16.47 22.69 -4.14
N ASP A 294 15.50 22.73 -3.23
CA ASP A 294 15.60 23.49 -1.98
C ASP A 294 15.28 22.66 -0.73
N ALA A 295 14.98 21.36 -0.86
CA ALA A 295 14.83 20.42 0.26
C ALA A 295 16.15 20.03 0.95
N GLY A 296 17.30 20.33 0.32
CA GLY A 296 18.61 19.79 0.67
C GLY A 296 18.85 18.39 0.09
N ASP A 297 20.08 18.10 -0.35
CA ASP A 297 20.46 16.84 -1.01
C ASP A 297 20.54 15.65 -0.03
N GLY A 298 19.38 15.10 0.34
CA GLY A 298 19.27 13.97 1.25
C GLY A 298 19.50 12.61 0.56
N MET A 299 19.15 12.48 -0.73
CA MET A 299 19.21 11.18 -1.42
C MET A 299 20.63 10.79 -1.81
N LYS A 300 21.60 11.70 -1.86
CA LYS A 300 23.02 11.33 -2.06
C LYS A 300 23.53 10.29 -1.07
N PHE A 301 22.97 10.25 0.14
CA PHE A 301 23.35 9.27 1.16
C PHE A 301 22.74 7.89 0.92
N HIS A 302 21.73 7.81 0.06
CA HIS A 302 21.04 6.59 -0.33
C HIS A 302 21.56 6.01 -1.65
N ASP A 303 22.34 6.76 -2.42
CA ASP A 303 22.95 6.28 -3.67
C ASP A 303 23.76 4.99 -3.45
N GLY A 304 23.59 4.01 -4.35
CA GLY A 304 24.20 2.69 -4.25
C GLY A 304 23.65 1.78 -3.16
N GLN A 305 22.64 2.20 -2.39
CA GLN A 305 22.03 1.35 -1.37
C GLN A 305 20.98 0.40 -1.94
N ARG A 306 20.91 -0.80 -1.36
CA ARG A 306 19.91 -1.81 -1.70
C ARG A 306 18.56 -1.44 -1.12
N PHE A 307 17.48 -1.83 -1.79
CA PHE A 307 16.16 -1.73 -1.20
C PHE A 307 16.02 -2.75 -0.06
N ALA A 308 15.45 -2.33 1.06
CA ALA A 308 15.24 -3.15 2.25
C ALA A 308 13.78 -3.06 2.70
N THR A 309 13.22 -4.21 3.11
CA THR A 309 11.90 -4.37 3.73
C THR A 309 12.05 -5.14 5.02
N GLU A 310 11.08 -5.11 5.93
CA GLU A 310 11.19 -5.79 7.24
C GLU A 310 11.55 -7.28 7.14
N ASP A 311 11.10 -7.97 6.10
CA ASP A 311 11.36 -9.38 5.82
C ASP A 311 12.63 -9.64 4.98
N ARG A 312 13.30 -8.58 4.51
CA ARG A 312 14.56 -8.63 3.75
C ARG A 312 15.46 -7.47 4.15
N ASP A 313 15.80 -7.43 5.43
CA ASP A 313 16.58 -6.37 6.05
C ASP A 313 17.87 -6.93 6.65
N ARG A 314 19.01 -6.66 5.99
CA ARG A 314 20.31 -7.15 6.46
C ARG A 314 20.82 -6.39 7.68
N PHE A 315 20.44 -5.13 7.83
CA PHE A 315 21.03 -4.18 8.79
C PHE A 315 20.01 -3.66 9.82
N ASN A 316 18.81 -4.23 9.84
CA ASN A 316 17.70 -3.88 10.72
C ASN A 316 17.17 -2.44 10.57
N GLY A 317 17.56 -1.69 9.53
CA GLY A 317 17.07 -0.33 9.30
C GLY A 317 15.60 -0.27 8.91
N ALA A 318 15.14 -1.13 8.00
CA ALA A 318 13.73 -1.19 7.60
C ALA A 318 12.83 -1.58 8.78
N THR A 319 13.28 -2.54 9.59
CA THR A 319 12.61 -2.98 10.81
C THR A 319 12.56 -1.85 11.85
N TYR A 320 13.68 -1.17 12.08
CA TYR A 320 13.76 -0.08 13.06
C TYR A 320 12.92 1.14 12.63
N LEU A 321 13.01 1.53 11.36
CA LEU A 321 12.31 2.68 10.79
C LEU A 321 10.84 2.38 10.47
N GLN A 322 10.40 1.12 10.50
CA GLN A 322 9.02 0.69 10.23
C GLN A 322 8.53 1.06 8.82
N GLY A 323 9.39 0.88 7.83
CA GLY A 323 9.10 1.19 6.43
C GLY A 323 10.22 0.70 5.50
N ALA A 324 9.90 0.52 4.23
CA ALA A 324 10.86 0.03 3.25
C ALA A 324 11.50 1.17 2.47
N TRP A 325 12.80 1.12 2.28
CA TRP A 325 13.53 2.16 1.54
C TRP A 325 14.88 1.63 1.04
N TRP A 326 15.64 2.45 0.32
CA TRP A 326 17.04 2.19 0.02
C TRP A 326 17.89 2.54 1.24
N ILE A 327 17.96 1.62 2.21
CA ILE A 327 18.50 1.88 3.56
C ILE A 327 19.38 0.73 4.05
N ASN A 328 20.32 1.09 4.91
CA ASN A 328 21.08 0.17 5.75
C ASN A 328 20.58 0.22 7.21
N GLU A 329 21.18 1.03 8.08
CA GLU A 329 20.86 1.16 9.50
C GLU A 329 20.06 2.44 9.80
N TRP A 330 20.21 3.48 8.96
CA TRP A 330 19.56 4.78 9.12
C TRP A 330 19.11 5.35 7.77
N ALA A 331 18.33 6.44 7.81
CA ALA A 331 17.84 7.13 6.63
C ALA A 331 17.97 8.65 6.78
N TYR A 332 18.53 9.31 5.76
CA TYR A 332 18.43 10.77 5.62
C TYR A 332 17.10 11.19 4.98
N VAL A 333 16.52 10.30 4.18
CA VAL A 333 15.20 10.44 3.61
C VAL A 333 14.47 9.13 3.83
N HIS A 334 13.26 9.18 4.40
CA HIS A 334 12.43 8.00 4.59
C HIS A 334 10.97 8.33 4.27
N LEU A 335 10.56 8.14 3.02
CA LEU A 335 9.22 8.56 2.56
C LEU A 335 8.15 7.47 2.71
N ASN A 336 8.58 6.25 3.00
CA ASN A 336 7.71 5.08 3.20
C ASN A 336 7.52 4.75 4.69
N GLY A 337 7.85 5.69 5.58
CA GLY A 337 7.61 5.57 7.00
C GLY A 337 6.12 5.70 7.38
N ARG A 338 5.89 5.75 8.69
CA ARG A 338 4.58 5.97 9.29
C ARG A 338 4.10 7.40 9.04
N TYR A 339 2.84 7.51 8.67
CA TYR A 339 2.18 8.80 8.48
C TYR A 339 1.84 9.42 9.85
N ILE A 340 2.76 10.23 10.39
CA ILE A 340 2.61 10.94 11.68
C ILE A 340 3.12 12.39 11.55
N PRO A 341 2.40 13.27 10.81
CA PRO A 341 2.86 14.63 10.53
C PRO A 341 3.16 15.43 11.81
N GLY A 342 4.24 16.19 11.80
CA GLY A 342 4.66 17.06 12.92
C GLY A 342 5.33 16.34 14.09
N VAL A 343 5.35 15.00 14.10
CA VAL A 343 6.01 14.21 15.14
C VAL A 343 7.46 13.95 14.74
N ASP A 344 8.41 14.36 15.59
CA ASP A 344 9.83 13.99 15.44
C ASP A 344 10.03 12.52 15.82
N SER A 345 10.22 11.68 14.82
CA SER A 345 10.44 10.25 14.99
C SER A 345 11.14 9.70 13.76
N PRO A 346 12.20 8.89 13.89
CA PRO A 346 12.85 8.26 12.74
C PRO A 346 11.92 7.33 11.95
N LYS A 347 10.79 6.94 12.56
CA LYS A 347 9.76 6.12 11.91
C LYS A 347 8.80 6.93 11.05
N SER A 348 8.86 8.26 11.10
CA SER A 348 7.97 9.14 10.34
C SER A 348 8.37 9.19 8.87
N ILE A 349 7.47 9.71 8.04
CA ILE A 349 7.79 10.17 6.69
C ILE A 349 8.65 11.43 6.82
N HIS A 350 9.93 11.41 6.49
CA HIS A 350 10.80 12.55 6.75
C HIS A 350 11.87 12.81 5.69
N TRP A 351 12.34 14.06 5.69
CA TRP A 351 13.49 14.55 4.94
C TRP A 351 14.45 15.27 5.89
N TYR A 352 15.54 14.59 6.26
CA TYR A 352 16.38 14.98 7.39
C TYR A 352 17.04 16.35 7.24
N LEU A 353 17.49 16.68 6.03
CA LEU A 353 18.16 17.95 5.77
C LEU A 353 17.23 19.16 5.82
N TRP A 354 15.91 18.95 5.82
CA TRP A 354 14.92 20.01 5.96
C TRP A 354 14.38 20.09 7.40
N HIS A 355 13.88 18.97 7.93
CA HIS A 355 13.22 18.95 9.25
C HIS A 355 13.62 17.76 10.13
N LYS A 356 14.83 17.21 9.98
CA LYS A 356 15.29 16.01 10.71
C LYS A 356 14.25 14.89 10.54
N ASN A 357 13.77 14.28 11.62
CA ASN A 357 12.77 13.22 11.55
C ASN A 357 11.34 13.71 11.82
N VAL A 358 11.08 15.02 11.71
CA VAL A 358 9.72 15.55 11.84
C VAL A 358 8.89 15.06 10.65
N GLY A 359 7.76 14.42 10.98
CA GLY A 359 6.86 13.87 9.98
C GLY A 359 6.34 14.91 9.00
N LEU A 360 6.53 14.65 7.71
CA LEU A 360 5.94 15.37 6.60
C LEU A 360 4.44 15.08 6.51
N ARG A 361 3.70 16.06 6.00
CA ARG A 361 2.26 15.97 5.77
C ARG A 361 1.94 15.35 4.42
N GLY A 362 2.71 15.66 3.39
CA GLY A 362 2.47 15.19 2.03
C GLY A 362 3.78 14.94 1.31
N VAL A 363 3.84 13.87 0.51
CA VAL A 363 4.96 13.61 -0.40
C VAL A 363 4.47 12.96 -1.69
N GLU A 364 5.09 13.34 -2.81
CA GLU A 364 4.98 12.63 -4.08
C GLU A 364 6.37 12.36 -4.65
N MET A 365 6.56 11.15 -5.18
CA MET A 365 7.71 10.80 -6.02
C MET A 365 7.22 10.60 -7.43
N LYS A 366 7.82 11.30 -8.40
CA LYS A 366 7.42 11.22 -9.80
C LYS A 366 8.65 11.21 -10.71
N ILE A 367 8.57 10.45 -11.79
CA ILE A 367 9.67 10.26 -12.73
C ILE A 367 9.28 10.72 -14.14
N ARG A 368 10.26 11.20 -14.91
CA ARG A 368 10.07 11.62 -16.28
C ARG A 368 11.26 11.17 -17.12
N GLN A 369 11.00 10.74 -18.35
CA GLN A 369 12.09 10.45 -19.27
C GLN A 369 12.70 11.73 -19.77
N VAL A 370 14.03 11.79 -19.77
CA VAL A 370 14.76 12.91 -20.36
C VAL A 370 14.98 12.58 -21.84
N PRO A 371 14.55 13.45 -22.78
CA PRO A 371 14.85 13.27 -24.19
C PRO A 371 16.38 13.19 -24.39
N SER A 372 16.83 12.13 -25.05
CA SER A 372 18.24 11.90 -25.41
C SER A 372 18.76 12.89 -26.43
#